data_AF-A0A1B7N5Z0-F1
#
_entry.id   AF-A0A1B7N5Z0-F1
#
_cell.length_a   1.000
_cell.length_b   1.000
_cell.length_c   1.000
_cell.angle_alpha   90.00
_cell.angle_beta   90.00
_cell.angle_gamma   90.00
#
_symmetry.space_group_name_H-M   'P 1'
#
loop_
_entity.id
_entity.type
_entity.pdbx_description
1 polymer ?
#
loop_
_entity_poly.entity_id
_entity_poly.type
_entity_poly.pdbx_seq_one_letter_code
_entity_poly.pdbx_strand_id
1 'polypeptide(L)'
;MDDIINRSHDTFTHFRRRGMVPLVTDGPAPFPRHRDDVPDPANVQGDIVYLFPKVAENFIFFRISHATQFRKDLATFNPTHGKQVYENLEAIHEAKARKGPRVNIVQKQIAFSRRGLTILGLTEKTGDNRFDVYAMRDNKKFLGDGMQWDPVFDKPNSDPVNGTANEDIGAIHGVITIVGSDDKVCEDATNATLTHFQGAIEPHNVVVLRGRTRPDQFKGHEHFGYQDGISQPAMRKLIAPLPGQIQVDAGVIIAGYKGDPALERRPKWVKDGSFMAFRKLEQLVPEFEGYVFKNGKRWREFVPKVDANPPLSDGEGASLWGARMFGRYRSGAPLARTPVRDDKVMAANPLENNKFDYTVPNYDGPTDIHCPFTAHTRKTAPRNLDPYLSKRFLEAGSIVRAGLPYGPEVTDAENTSGTSSEEENLKRGLLFVCYQSDLDSGFVRQTVGYANNDFFPTVSLIPDHHGQDPILGGPPAPVHAAAQTPIPAAQPGDAVTVIVQGQDEQQLEVSGFASPSYAGGQSPPGIPQEFFVNSRGGEYFFVPSISTLKDISIGPRR
;
A
#
# COMPACT_ATOMS: atom_id res chain seq x y z
N MET A 1 26.20 -5.21 16.14
CA MET A 1 25.00 -4.98 15.31
C MET A 1 24.65 -3.50 15.35
N ASP A 2 24.57 -2.92 16.54
CA ASP A 2 24.31 -1.48 16.72
C ASP A 2 25.32 -0.58 16.00
N ASP A 3 26.62 -0.92 16.02
CA ASP A 3 27.64 -0.17 15.26
C ASP A 3 27.40 -0.16 13.75
N ILE A 4 26.88 -1.26 13.19
CA ILE A 4 26.56 -1.39 11.76
C ILE A 4 25.33 -0.54 11.41
N ILE A 5 24.33 -0.55 12.29
CA ILE A 5 23.10 0.25 12.14
C ILE A 5 23.44 1.73 12.22
N ASN A 6 24.21 2.14 13.23
CA ASN A 6 24.64 3.53 13.41
C ASN A 6 25.44 4.00 12.18
N ARG A 7 26.41 3.21 11.73
CA ARG A 7 27.17 3.51 10.51
C ARG A 7 26.28 3.69 9.29
N SER A 8 25.27 2.82 9.12
CA SER A 8 24.34 2.93 8.00
C SER A 8 23.58 4.25 8.02
N HIS A 9 23.12 4.68 9.19
CA HIS A 9 22.45 5.97 9.36
C HIS A 9 23.41 7.17 9.21
N ASP A 10 24.67 7.01 9.59
CA ASP A 10 25.72 8.03 9.40
C ASP A 10 26.07 8.20 7.91
N THR A 11 26.23 7.10 7.17
CA THR A 11 26.45 7.11 5.72
C THR A 11 25.29 7.78 4.99
N PHE A 12 24.05 7.56 5.43
CA PHE A 12 22.85 8.08 4.76
C PHE A 12 22.15 9.22 5.52
N THR A 13 22.90 10.07 6.22
CA THR A 13 22.38 11.19 7.04
C THR A 13 21.41 12.13 6.30
N HIS A 14 21.53 12.27 4.98
CA HIS A 14 20.66 13.10 4.14
C HIS A 14 19.34 12.43 3.71
N PHE A 15 19.10 11.19 4.14
CA PHE A 15 17.90 10.40 3.88
C PHE A 15 17.11 10.08 5.15
N ARG A 16 17.25 10.91 6.19
CA ARG A 16 16.54 10.75 7.47
C ARG A 16 15.02 10.51 7.32
N ARG A 17 14.35 11.14 6.35
CA ARG A 17 12.90 10.95 6.12
C ARG A 17 12.53 9.67 5.37
N ARG A 18 13.50 8.88 4.90
CA ARG A 18 13.27 7.66 4.13
C ARG A 18 12.99 6.50 5.08
N GLY A 19 11.87 5.81 4.90
CA GLY A 19 11.52 4.64 5.70
C GLY A 19 12.42 3.42 5.49
N MET A 20 13.25 3.39 4.43
CA MET A 20 14.15 2.26 4.13
C MET A 20 15.56 2.77 3.87
N VAL A 21 16.45 2.59 4.85
CA VAL A 21 17.87 2.94 4.76
C VAL A 21 18.67 1.65 4.54
N PRO A 22 19.49 1.56 3.47
CA PRO A 22 20.30 0.37 3.24
C PRO A 22 21.25 0.06 4.39
N LEU A 23 21.43 -1.22 4.70
CA LEU A 23 22.40 -1.67 5.70
C LEU A 23 23.81 -1.71 5.09
N VAL A 24 24.77 -1.02 5.74
CA VAL A 24 26.18 -0.95 5.33
C VAL A 24 27.01 -1.92 6.17
N THR A 25 27.45 -3.05 5.59
CA THR A 25 28.25 -4.08 6.30
C THR A 25 29.76 -3.94 6.09
N ASP A 26 30.57 -4.40 7.05
CA ASP A 26 32.05 -4.34 6.99
C ASP A 26 32.69 -5.18 5.87
N GLY A 27 33.56 -4.54 5.07
CA GLY A 27 34.45 -5.13 4.06
C GLY A 27 34.89 -4.10 3.00
N PRO A 28 35.99 -4.31 2.24
CA PRO A 28 36.39 -3.41 1.14
C PRO A 28 35.40 -3.38 -0.03
N ALA A 29 34.34 -4.19 0.03
CA ALA A 29 33.18 -4.09 -0.85
C ALA A 29 32.01 -3.55 -0.01
N PRO A 30 31.34 -2.45 -0.42
CA PRO A 30 30.25 -1.80 0.32
C PRO A 30 28.93 -2.59 0.37
N PHE A 31 28.97 -3.90 0.08
CA PHE A 31 27.78 -4.76 0.00
C PHE A 31 27.82 -5.89 1.02
N PRO A 32 26.67 -6.30 1.58
CA PRO A 32 26.55 -7.59 2.23
C PRO A 32 27.02 -8.67 1.26
N ARG A 33 28.06 -9.44 1.61
CA ARG A 33 28.44 -10.63 0.81
C ARG A 33 27.19 -11.48 0.63
N HIS A 34 26.95 -11.99 -0.58
CA HIS A 34 25.87 -12.94 -0.85
C HIS A 34 25.90 -14.02 0.24
N ARG A 35 24.81 -14.12 0.99
CA ARG A 35 24.55 -15.24 1.89
C ARG A 35 23.29 -15.90 1.37
N ASP A 36 23.26 -17.23 1.31
CA ASP A 36 22.15 -17.97 0.70
C ASP A 36 20.78 -17.70 1.39
N ASP A 37 20.80 -17.08 2.58
CA ASP A 37 19.63 -16.72 3.36
C ASP A 37 19.09 -15.30 3.12
N VAL A 38 19.73 -14.48 2.27
CA VAL A 38 19.25 -13.13 1.89
C VAL A 38 19.37 -12.89 0.38
N PRO A 39 18.43 -12.13 -0.23
CA PRO A 39 18.50 -11.77 -1.64
C PRO A 39 19.76 -10.97 -1.99
N ASP A 40 20.33 -11.26 -3.17
CA ASP A 40 21.34 -10.40 -3.79
C ASP A 40 20.68 -9.15 -4.39
N PRO A 41 20.96 -7.93 -3.88
CA PRO A 41 20.41 -6.72 -4.45
C PRO A 41 20.78 -6.48 -5.92
N ALA A 42 21.80 -7.15 -6.47
CA ALA A 42 22.10 -7.08 -7.90
C ALA A 42 21.16 -7.94 -8.76
N ASN A 43 20.44 -8.90 -8.16
CA ASN A 43 19.46 -9.73 -8.86
C ASN A 43 18.01 -9.33 -8.63
N VAL A 44 17.72 -8.50 -7.62
CA VAL A 44 16.37 -7.99 -7.34
C VAL A 44 16.18 -6.61 -7.97
N GLN A 45 15.04 -6.37 -8.63
CA GLN A 45 14.69 -5.03 -9.16
C GLN A 45 14.55 -4.02 -8.01
N GLY A 46 15.04 -2.80 -8.22
CA GLY A 46 15.49 -1.95 -7.12
C GLY A 46 14.39 -1.24 -6.33
N ASP A 47 13.18 -1.11 -6.87
CA ASP A 47 12.07 -0.45 -6.15
C ASP A 47 11.57 -1.35 -4.99
N ILE A 48 11.76 -2.67 -5.10
CA ILE A 48 11.38 -3.64 -4.06
C ILE A 48 12.25 -3.50 -2.80
N VAL A 49 13.57 -3.45 -2.98
CA VAL A 49 14.52 -3.58 -1.86
C VAL A 49 14.78 -2.25 -1.18
N TYR A 50 15.02 -1.20 -1.95
CA TYR A 50 15.45 0.08 -1.40
C TYR A 50 14.53 1.23 -1.76
N LEU A 51 13.49 1.01 -2.58
CA LEU A 51 12.65 2.03 -3.22
C LEU A 51 13.43 2.92 -4.18
N PHE A 52 12.81 3.40 -5.25
CA PHE A 52 13.46 4.37 -6.13
C PHE A 52 13.43 5.77 -5.51
N PRO A 53 14.56 6.50 -5.39
CA PRO A 53 14.52 7.94 -5.12
C PRO A 53 13.84 8.66 -6.29
N LYS A 54 12.65 9.20 -6.05
CA LYS A 54 11.79 9.73 -7.12
C LYS A 54 11.21 11.12 -6.83
N VAL A 55 11.02 11.87 -7.91
CA VAL A 55 10.16 13.07 -7.96
C VAL A 55 9.07 12.91 -9.01
N ALA A 56 9.39 12.25 -10.12
CA ALA A 56 8.44 11.87 -11.14
C ALA A 56 8.53 10.36 -11.40
N GLU A 57 7.37 9.75 -11.62
CA GLU A 57 7.24 8.33 -11.93
C GLU A 57 6.11 8.14 -12.95
N ASN A 58 6.40 7.40 -14.01
CA ASN A 58 5.45 7.06 -15.06
C ASN A 58 5.27 5.54 -15.13
N PHE A 59 4.02 5.11 -15.21
CA PHE A 59 3.65 3.70 -15.40
C PHE A 59 3.14 3.52 -16.82
N ILE A 60 3.91 2.80 -17.64
CA ILE A 60 3.55 2.44 -19.01
C ILE A 60 2.87 1.07 -18.95
N PHE A 61 1.54 1.04 -19.00
CA PHE A 61 0.78 -0.20 -19.11
C PHE A 61 0.76 -0.65 -20.57
N PHE A 62 1.07 -1.93 -20.81
CA PHE A 62 1.25 -2.44 -22.16
C PHE A 62 0.60 -3.81 -22.38
N ARG A 63 0.29 -4.06 -23.65
CA ARG A 63 -0.06 -5.38 -24.21
C ARG A 63 0.98 -5.76 -25.23
N ILE A 64 1.55 -6.95 -25.06
CA ILE A 64 2.50 -7.57 -25.99
C ILE A 64 1.76 -7.95 -27.28
N SER A 65 2.16 -7.39 -28.42
CA SER A 65 1.66 -7.76 -29.76
C SER A 65 2.52 -8.82 -30.45
N HIS A 66 3.84 -8.78 -30.24
CA HIS A 66 4.80 -9.69 -30.87
C HIS A 66 5.79 -10.26 -29.85
N ALA A 67 5.48 -11.41 -29.28
CA ALA A 67 6.28 -12.01 -28.19
C ALA A 67 7.77 -12.21 -28.56
N THR A 68 8.07 -12.63 -29.79
CA THR A 68 9.46 -12.81 -30.24
C THR A 68 10.23 -11.49 -30.30
N GLN A 69 9.60 -10.42 -30.79
CA GLN A 69 10.23 -9.10 -30.81
C GLN A 69 10.37 -8.55 -29.39
N PHE A 70 9.34 -8.72 -28.56
CA PHE A 70 9.38 -8.32 -27.16
C PHE A 70 10.55 -8.92 -26.39
N ARG A 71 10.85 -10.21 -26.60
CA ARG A 71 12.01 -10.86 -25.99
C ARG A 71 13.34 -10.27 -26.44
N LYS A 72 13.48 -9.92 -27.72
CA LYS A 72 14.67 -9.25 -28.25
C LYS A 72 14.85 -7.86 -27.63
N ASP A 73 13.77 -7.10 -27.53
CA ASP A 73 13.78 -5.77 -26.93
C ASP A 73 14.09 -5.90 -25.42
N LEU A 74 13.51 -6.90 -24.74
CA LEU A 74 13.78 -7.20 -23.33
C LEU A 74 15.25 -7.57 -23.08
N ALA A 75 15.92 -8.27 -24.00
CA ALA A 75 17.33 -8.65 -23.87
C ALA A 75 18.28 -7.44 -23.75
N THR A 76 17.85 -6.28 -24.27
CA THR A 76 18.61 -5.02 -24.24
C THR A 76 18.01 -3.98 -23.30
N PHE A 77 16.88 -4.31 -22.66
CA PHE A 77 16.29 -3.50 -21.61
C PHE A 77 17.03 -3.75 -20.29
N ASN A 78 17.52 -2.68 -19.67
CA ASN A 78 18.30 -2.75 -18.43
C ASN A 78 17.48 -2.16 -17.26
N PRO A 79 16.63 -2.95 -16.57
CA PRO A 79 15.99 -2.51 -15.35
C PRO A 79 17.02 -2.20 -14.26
N THR A 80 16.69 -1.23 -13.41
CA THR A 80 17.51 -0.83 -12.28
C THR A 80 17.40 -1.85 -11.16
N HIS A 81 18.51 -2.47 -10.78
CA HIS A 81 18.55 -3.42 -9.66
C HIS A 81 18.88 -2.73 -8.33
N GLY A 82 18.60 -3.38 -7.20
CA GLY A 82 18.82 -2.85 -5.85
C GLY A 82 20.23 -2.33 -5.60
N LYS A 83 21.27 -2.99 -6.12
CA LYS A 83 22.66 -2.50 -6.04
C LYS A 83 22.86 -1.12 -6.71
N GLN A 84 22.28 -0.88 -7.89
CA GLN A 84 22.33 0.45 -8.53
C GLN A 84 21.53 1.49 -7.73
N VAL A 85 20.42 1.09 -7.09
CA VAL A 85 19.69 2.01 -6.20
C VAL A 85 20.55 2.43 -5.03
N TYR A 86 21.29 1.50 -4.42
CA TYR A 86 22.25 1.82 -3.36
C TYR A 86 23.29 2.84 -3.84
N GLU A 87 23.92 2.60 -4.99
CA GLU A 87 24.91 3.51 -5.60
C GLU A 87 24.31 4.89 -5.91
N ASN A 88 23.06 4.94 -6.39
CA ASN A 88 22.33 6.19 -6.61
C ASN A 88 22.09 6.95 -5.30
N LEU A 89 21.80 6.25 -4.19
CA LEU A 89 21.64 6.89 -2.88
C LEU A 89 22.97 7.45 -2.38
N GLU A 90 24.08 6.72 -2.53
CA GLU A 90 25.41 7.25 -2.21
C GLU A 90 25.72 8.51 -3.02
N ALA A 91 25.52 8.48 -4.35
CA ALA A 91 25.75 9.63 -5.21
C ALA A 91 24.92 10.86 -4.79
N ILE A 92 23.64 10.67 -4.47
CA ILE A 92 22.77 11.75 -3.96
C ILE A 92 23.26 12.23 -2.59
N HIS A 93 23.67 11.34 -1.69
CA HIS A 93 24.20 11.70 -0.38
C HIS A 93 25.44 12.57 -0.54
N GLU A 94 26.42 12.14 -1.32
CA GLU A 94 27.66 12.88 -1.53
C GLU A 94 27.43 14.24 -2.20
N ALA A 95 26.54 14.30 -3.19
CA ALA A 95 26.16 15.56 -3.82
C ALA A 95 25.56 16.53 -2.79
N LYS A 96 24.67 16.07 -1.91
CA LYS A 96 24.11 16.90 -0.83
C LYS A 96 25.17 17.33 0.19
N ALA A 97 26.05 16.41 0.60
CA ALA A 97 27.11 16.70 1.55
C ALA A 97 28.04 17.80 1.05
N ARG A 98 28.32 17.81 -0.26
CA ARG A 98 29.14 18.81 -0.94
C ARG A 98 28.36 20.05 -1.40
N LYS A 99 27.05 20.15 -1.09
CA LYS A 99 26.14 21.18 -1.63
C LYS A 99 26.20 21.31 -3.17
N GLY A 100 26.46 20.19 -3.83
CA GLY A 100 26.56 20.06 -5.28
C GLY A 100 25.20 20.08 -5.98
N PRO A 101 25.20 20.03 -7.32
CA PRO A 101 23.98 20.00 -8.11
C PRO A 101 23.20 18.71 -7.86
N ARG A 102 21.91 18.74 -8.23
CA ARG A 102 21.05 17.57 -8.19
C ARG A 102 21.61 16.48 -9.11
N VAL A 103 21.70 15.26 -8.60
CA VAL A 103 22.09 14.10 -9.40
C VAL A 103 20.95 13.74 -10.36
N ASN A 104 21.24 13.76 -11.66
CA ASN A 104 20.31 13.35 -12.69
C ASN A 104 20.27 11.82 -12.78
N ILE A 105 19.11 11.23 -12.50
CA ILE A 105 18.95 9.78 -12.36
C ILE A 105 17.70 9.34 -13.10
N VAL A 106 17.84 8.30 -13.92
CA VAL A 106 16.74 7.55 -14.53
C VAL A 106 16.76 6.14 -13.97
N GLN A 107 15.60 5.66 -13.51
CA GLN A 107 15.45 4.31 -12.99
C GLN A 107 14.29 3.61 -13.67
N LYS A 108 14.43 2.30 -13.86
CA LYS A 108 13.48 1.50 -14.63
C LYS A 108 13.14 0.21 -13.90
N GLN A 109 11.90 -0.21 -13.96
CA GLN A 109 11.45 -1.53 -13.50
C GLN A 109 10.43 -2.08 -14.50
N ILE A 110 10.36 -3.40 -14.64
CA ILE A 110 9.34 -4.07 -15.45
C ILE A 110 8.68 -5.19 -14.65
N ALA A 111 7.35 -5.25 -14.74
CA ALA A 111 6.51 -6.25 -14.10
C ALA A 111 5.50 -6.80 -15.11
N PHE A 112 5.08 -8.05 -14.91
CA PHE A 112 4.18 -8.76 -15.81
C PHE A 112 2.94 -9.26 -15.07
N SER A 113 1.78 -9.15 -15.70
CA SER A 113 0.60 -9.86 -15.22
C SER A 113 0.76 -11.35 -15.47
N ARG A 114 -0.11 -12.17 -14.88
CA ARG A 114 -0.18 -13.61 -15.15
C ARG A 114 -0.35 -13.89 -16.65
N ARG A 115 -1.17 -13.10 -17.34
CA ARG A 115 -1.36 -13.20 -18.79
C ARG A 115 -0.08 -12.90 -19.57
N GLY A 116 0.63 -11.83 -19.21
CA GLY A 116 1.89 -11.47 -19.86
C GLY A 116 2.97 -12.54 -19.72
N LEU A 117 3.10 -13.13 -18.53
CA LEU A 117 4.02 -14.26 -18.32
C LEU A 117 3.66 -15.48 -19.17
N THR A 118 2.36 -15.79 -19.29
CA THR A 118 1.85 -16.88 -20.12
C THR A 118 2.20 -16.66 -21.61
N ILE A 119 2.03 -15.45 -22.13
CA ILE A 119 2.44 -15.08 -23.52
C ILE A 119 3.95 -15.24 -23.69
N LEU A 120 4.71 -14.93 -22.65
CA LEU A 120 6.15 -15.11 -22.60
C LEU A 120 6.57 -16.55 -22.22
N GLY A 121 5.65 -17.52 -22.27
CA GLY A 121 5.93 -18.94 -22.16
C GLY A 121 6.24 -19.44 -20.75
N LEU A 122 6.07 -18.61 -19.72
CA LEU A 122 6.25 -19.00 -18.32
C LEU A 122 4.91 -19.47 -17.77
N THR A 123 4.41 -20.63 -18.20
CA THR A 123 3.04 -21.11 -17.89
C THR A 123 2.91 -21.83 -16.54
N GLU A 124 4.04 -22.18 -15.91
CA GLU A 124 4.06 -22.80 -14.58
C GLU A 124 3.42 -21.86 -13.54
N LYS A 125 2.72 -22.45 -12.56
CA LYS A 125 2.14 -21.71 -11.43
C LYS A 125 3.25 -21.12 -10.58
N THR A 126 3.10 -19.86 -10.19
CA THR A 126 4.05 -19.15 -9.36
C THR A 126 4.04 -19.61 -7.90
N GLY A 127 2.96 -20.27 -7.48
CA GLY A 127 2.72 -20.56 -6.08
C GLY A 127 2.05 -19.39 -5.34
N ASP A 128 1.57 -18.37 -6.03
CA ASP A 128 0.62 -17.39 -5.50
C ASP A 128 -0.72 -17.63 -6.19
N ASN A 129 -1.69 -18.19 -5.45
CA ASN A 129 -2.95 -18.61 -6.06
C ASN A 129 -3.74 -17.40 -6.58
N ARG A 130 -3.64 -16.25 -5.92
CA ARG A 130 -4.36 -15.06 -6.36
C ARG A 130 -3.85 -14.59 -7.69
N PHE A 131 -2.53 -14.44 -7.82
CA PHE A 131 -1.89 -14.06 -9.07
C PHE A 131 -2.11 -15.11 -10.17
N ASP A 132 -2.03 -16.40 -9.84
CA ASP A 132 -2.11 -17.46 -10.85
C ASP A 132 -3.53 -17.65 -11.43
N VAL A 133 -4.57 -17.29 -10.67
CA VAL A 133 -5.98 -17.56 -11.00
C VAL A 133 -6.75 -16.29 -11.37
N TYR A 134 -6.56 -15.19 -10.63
CA TYR A 134 -7.38 -13.98 -10.76
C TYR A 134 -6.60 -12.81 -11.36
N ALA A 135 -7.17 -12.18 -12.39
CA ALA A 135 -6.85 -10.79 -12.67
C ALA A 135 -7.45 -9.94 -11.54
N MET A 136 -6.85 -8.79 -11.22
CA MET A 136 -7.41 -7.94 -10.15
C MET A 136 -8.86 -7.56 -10.42
N ARG A 137 -9.23 -7.45 -11.71
CA ARG A 137 -10.60 -7.16 -12.14
C ARG A 137 -11.64 -8.21 -11.71
N ASP A 138 -11.25 -9.48 -11.59
CA ASP A 138 -12.11 -10.54 -11.03
C ASP A 138 -12.39 -10.29 -9.55
N ASN A 139 -11.47 -9.62 -8.86
CA ASN A 139 -11.57 -9.34 -7.44
C ASN A 139 -12.15 -7.96 -7.14
N LYS A 140 -12.69 -7.23 -8.13
CA LYS A 140 -13.23 -5.87 -7.97
C LYS A 140 -14.14 -5.75 -6.73
N LYS A 141 -15.21 -6.55 -6.67
CA LYS A 141 -16.16 -6.53 -5.54
C LYS A 141 -15.54 -7.03 -4.24
N PHE A 142 -14.70 -8.07 -4.32
CA PHE A 142 -13.99 -8.64 -3.16
C PHE A 142 -13.08 -7.61 -2.48
N LEU A 143 -12.46 -6.72 -3.25
CA LEU A 143 -11.63 -5.62 -2.75
C LEU A 143 -12.44 -4.43 -2.20
N GLY A 144 -13.78 -4.45 -2.31
CA GLY A 144 -14.65 -3.36 -1.89
C GLY A 144 -14.88 -2.26 -2.94
N ASP A 145 -14.50 -2.49 -4.20
CA ASP A 145 -14.59 -1.44 -5.23
C ASP A 145 -16.01 -1.26 -5.77
N GLY A 146 -16.61 -0.12 -5.46
CA GLY A 146 -17.93 0.29 -5.99
C GLY A 146 -17.89 1.01 -7.34
N MET A 147 -16.81 1.73 -7.64
CA MET A 147 -16.77 2.65 -8.79
C MET A 147 -16.47 1.95 -10.12
N GLN A 148 -16.80 2.61 -11.24
CA GLN A 148 -16.34 2.16 -12.55
C GLN A 148 -14.81 2.32 -12.64
N TRP A 149 -14.15 1.25 -13.08
CA TRP A 149 -12.70 1.28 -13.30
C TRP A 149 -12.38 1.94 -14.63
N ASP A 150 -11.19 2.51 -14.73
CA ASP A 150 -10.73 3.10 -15.98
C ASP A 150 -10.57 2.00 -17.05
N PRO A 151 -10.82 2.31 -18.34
CA PRO A 151 -10.84 1.32 -19.40
C PRO A 151 -9.59 0.45 -19.52
N VAL A 152 -8.42 0.97 -19.13
CA VAL A 152 -7.17 0.20 -19.15
C VAL A 152 -7.21 -1.01 -18.21
N PHE A 153 -7.90 -0.88 -17.06
CA PHE A 153 -8.04 -1.92 -16.02
C PHE A 153 -9.36 -2.68 -16.10
N ASP A 154 -10.33 -2.18 -16.87
CA ASP A 154 -11.65 -2.82 -17.01
C ASP A 154 -11.61 -3.94 -18.05
N LYS A 155 -11.07 -5.10 -17.64
CA LYS A 155 -11.10 -6.33 -18.43
C LYS A 155 -12.56 -6.84 -18.58
N PRO A 156 -13.05 -7.10 -19.80
CA PRO A 156 -14.37 -7.72 -20.00
C PRO A 156 -14.39 -9.18 -19.52
N ASN A 157 -15.60 -9.70 -19.29
CA ASN A 157 -15.85 -11.09 -18.88
C ASN A 157 -15.13 -11.51 -17.59
N SER A 158 -14.99 -10.61 -16.61
CA SER A 158 -14.42 -10.96 -15.31
C SER A 158 -15.22 -12.09 -14.64
N ASP A 159 -14.52 -13.09 -14.11
CA ASP A 159 -15.11 -14.22 -13.39
C ASP A 159 -14.58 -14.24 -11.94
N PRO A 160 -15.34 -13.71 -10.96
CA PRO A 160 -14.91 -13.68 -9.56
C PRO A 160 -14.80 -15.08 -8.92
N VAL A 161 -15.39 -16.11 -9.52
CA VAL A 161 -15.41 -17.47 -8.99
C VAL A 161 -14.20 -18.24 -9.53
N ASN A 162 -14.09 -18.35 -10.85
CA ASN A 162 -13.07 -19.19 -11.50
C ASN A 162 -11.78 -18.44 -11.85
N GLY A 163 -11.85 -17.10 -11.89
CA GLY A 163 -10.73 -16.23 -12.26
C GLY A 163 -10.42 -16.23 -13.76
N THR A 164 -9.86 -15.12 -14.24
CA THR A 164 -9.60 -14.87 -15.65
C THR A 164 -8.17 -14.43 -15.92
N ALA A 165 -7.23 -14.69 -14.99
CA ALA A 165 -5.84 -14.23 -15.09
C ALA A 165 -5.08 -14.67 -16.35
N ASN A 166 -5.54 -15.76 -16.99
CA ASN A 166 -4.93 -16.31 -18.21
C ASN A 166 -5.72 -16.01 -19.48
N GLU A 167 -6.85 -15.30 -19.39
CA GLU A 167 -7.61 -14.85 -20.56
C GLU A 167 -7.00 -13.60 -21.19
N ASP A 168 -7.06 -13.50 -22.51
CA ASP A 168 -6.39 -12.43 -23.26
C ASP A 168 -7.25 -11.17 -23.43
N ILE A 169 -8.56 -11.33 -23.62
CA ILE A 169 -9.43 -10.26 -24.10
C ILE A 169 -9.43 -9.10 -23.09
N GLY A 170 -8.83 -7.97 -23.49
CA GLY A 170 -8.72 -6.78 -22.67
C GLY A 170 -7.72 -6.87 -21.50
N ALA A 171 -6.98 -7.96 -21.35
CA ALA A 171 -6.01 -8.11 -20.26
C ALA A 171 -4.77 -7.22 -20.46
N ILE A 172 -4.26 -6.62 -19.40
CA ILE A 172 -2.94 -5.98 -19.42
C ILE A 172 -1.88 -7.08 -19.36
N HIS A 173 -0.79 -6.96 -20.11
CA HIS A 173 0.31 -7.96 -20.09
C HIS A 173 1.45 -7.55 -19.15
N GLY A 174 1.65 -6.26 -18.95
CA GLY A 174 2.63 -5.79 -17.98
C GLY A 174 2.61 -4.29 -17.78
N VAL A 175 3.53 -3.84 -16.94
CA VAL A 175 3.79 -2.43 -16.66
C VAL A 175 5.29 -2.19 -16.63
N ILE A 176 5.72 -1.10 -17.28
CA ILE A 176 7.09 -0.57 -17.13
C ILE A 176 7.00 0.69 -16.28
N THR A 177 7.71 0.69 -15.16
CA THR A 177 7.83 1.85 -14.27
C THR A 177 9.10 2.61 -14.66
N ILE A 178 8.95 3.90 -14.98
CA ILE A 178 10.04 4.82 -15.29
C ILE A 178 10.06 5.89 -14.21
N VAL A 179 11.19 6.07 -13.56
CA VAL A 179 11.40 7.09 -12.53
C VAL A 179 12.47 8.07 -13.00
N GLY A 180 12.19 9.35 -12.81
CA GLY A 180 13.14 10.44 -13.08
C GLY A 180 13.44 11.27 -11.84
N SER A 181 14.64 11.86 -11.83
CA SER A 181 15.01 12.91 -10.89
C SER A 181 14.10 14.13 -11.04
N ASP A 182 13.54 14.40 -12.21
CA ASP A 182 12.53 15.43 -12.42
C ASP A 182 11.55 15.02 -13.52
N ASP A 183 10.56 15.86 -13.77
CA ASP A 183 9.50 15.64 -14.75
C ASP A 183 10.06 15.43 -16.17
N LYS A 184 10.97 16.30 -16.61
CA LYS A 184 11.55 16.23 -17.95
C LYS A 184 12.36 14.95 -18.14
N VAL A 185 13.22 14.61 -17.17
CA VAL A 185 14.02 13.39 -17.19
C VAL A 185 13.13 12.14 -17.26
N CYS A 186 12.00 12.15 -16.52
CA CYS A 186 11.05 11.04 -16.53
C CYS A 186 10.31 10.91 -17.86
N GLU A 187 9.82 12.01 -18.44
CA GLU A 187 9.14 12.00 -19.74
C GLU A 187 10.08 11.62 -20.88
N ASP A 188 11.30 12.17 -20.92
CA ASP A 188 12.31 11.80 -21.93
C ASP A 188 12.62 10.28 -21.87
N ALA A 189 12.80 9.74 -20.66
CA ALA A 189 13.04 8.31 -20.45
C ALA A 189 11.82 7.43 -20.77
N THR A 190 10.61 7.95 -20.55
CA THR A 190 9.35 7.30 -20.93
C THR A 190 9.24 7.20 -22.45
N ASN A 191 9.47 8.30 -23.17
CA ASN A 191 9.46 8.33 -24.63
C ASN A 191 10.51 7.39 -25.22
N ALA A 192 11.74 7.40 -24.70
CA ALA A 192 12.79 6.47 -25.11
C ALA A 192 12.40 5.00 -24.88
N THR A 193 11.68 4.70 -23.80
CA THR A 193 11.21 3.34 -23.50
C THR A 193 10.06 2.92 -24.43
N LEU A 194 9.15 3.83 -24.77
CA LEU A 194 8.10 3.57 -25.76
C LEU A 194 8.71 3.28 -27.14
N THR A 195 9.72 4.06 -27.56
CA THR A 195 10.47 3.81 -28.79
C THR A 195 11.19 2.45 -28.75
N HIS A 196 11.77 2.09 -27.61
CA HIS A 196 12.49 0.81 -27.43
C HIS A 196 11.59 -0.40 -27.68
N PHE A 197 10.33 -0.35 -27.25
CA PHE A 197 9.38 -1.48 -27.36
C PHE A 197 8.35 -1.32 -28.49
N GLN A 198 8.46 -0.29 -29.34
CA GLN A 198 7.43 0.08 -30.32
C GLN A 198 7.02 -1.04 -31.29
N GLY A 199 7.94 -1.96 -31.61
CA GLY A 199 7.67 -3.10 -32.50
C GLY A 199 7.05 -4.32 -31.80
N ALA A 200 6.98 -4.28 -30.46
CA ALA A 200 6.63 -5.42 -29.63
C ALA A 200 5.36 -5.22 -28.79
N ILE A 201 4.95 -3.97 -28.56
CA ILE A 201 3.74 -3.60 -27.82
C ILE A 201 2.67 -3.01 -28.74
N GLU A 202 1.41 -3.14 -28.36
CA GLU A 202 0.29 -2.58 -29.13
C GLU A 202 0.21 -1.05 -28.98
N PRO A 203 0.45 -0.26 -30.04
CA PRO A 203 0.56 1.20 -29.92
C PRO A 203 -0.75 1.88 -29.50
N HIS A 204 -1.90 1.34 -29.91
CA HIS A 204 -3.23 1.93 -29.62
C HIS A 204 -3.74 1.64 -28.20
N ASN A 205 -3.04 0.79 -27.45
CA ASN A 205 -3.47 0.29 -26.14
C ASN A 205 -2.49 0.63 -25.01
N VAL A 206 -1.45 1.43 -25.30
CA VAL A 206 -0.52 1.93 -24.28
C VAL A 206 -1.17 3.06 -23.51
N VAL A 207 -1.22 2.91 -22.18
CA VAL A 207 -1.66 3.98 -21.27
C VAL A 207 -0.50 4.34 -20.35
N VAL A 208 -0.21 5.64 -20.26
CA VAL A 208 0.82 6.17 -19.36
C VAL A 208 0.15 6.92 -18.22
N LEU A 209 0.23 6.38 -17.00
CA LEU A 209 -0.18 7.09 -15.79
C LEU A 209 1.02 7.81 -15.17
N ARG A 210 0.84 9.07 -14.80
CA ARG A 210 1.90 9.97 -14.35
C ARG A 210 1.72 10.31 -12.87
N GLY A 211 2.66 9.87 -12.05
CA GLY A 211 2.78 10.23 -10.65
C GLY A 211 3.82 11.32 -10.44
N ARG A 212 3.56 12.30 -9.59
CA ARG A 212 4.46 13.40 -9.24
C ARG A 212 4.44 13.65 -7.74
N THR A 213 5.60 14.01 -7.17
CA THR A 213 5.61 14.59 -5.83
C THR A 213 4.87 15.92 -5.85
N ARG A 214 4.02 16.17 -4.86
CA ARG A 214 3.37 17.47 -4.66
C ARG A 214 4.40 18.60 -4.44
N PRO A 215 4.07 19.85 -4.79
CA PRO A 215 5.00 20.97 -4.73
C PRO A 215 5.31 21.43 -3.31
N ASP A 216 6.43 22.14 -3.16
CA ASP A 216 6.82 22.92 -1.97
C ASP A 216 6.63 22.19 -0.62
N GLN A 217 5.82 22.76 0.27
CA GLN A 217 5.55 22.26 1.61
C GLN A 217 4.77 20.93 1.62
N PHE A 218 4.12 20.56 0.52
CA PHE A 218 3.39 19.31 0.38
C PHE A 218 4.29 18.18 -0.16
N LYS A 219 5.58 18.44 -0.42
CA LYS A 219 6.49 17.40 -0.88
C LYS A 219 6.59 16.26 0.15
N GLY A 220 6.19 15.07 -0.28
CA GLY A 220 6.14 13.87 0.55
C GLY A 220 4.80 13.69 1.26
N HIS A 221 3.82 14.56 1.01
CA HIS A 221 2.44 14.39 1.46
C HIS A 221 1.58 13.85 0.31
N GLU A 222 0.57 13.06 0.65
CA GLU A 222 -0.52 12.69 -0.27
C GLU A 222 -1.56 13.82 -0.38
N HIS A 223 -2.61 13.68 -1.20
CA HIS A 223 -3.50 14.79 -1.53
C HIS A 223 -4.40 15.28 -0.39
N PHE A 224 -4.74 14.45 0.60
CA PHE A 224 -5.40 14.90 1.84
C PHE A 224 -4.45 15.67 2.80
N GLY A 225 -3.17 15.78 2.44
CA GLY A 225 -2.18 16.58 3.14
C GLY A 225 -1.42 15.85 4.25
N TYR A 226 -1.47 14.52 4.32
CA TYR A 226 -0.73 13.72 5.30
C TYR A 226 0.63 13.29 4.76
N GLN A 227 1.67 13.46 5.58
CA GLN A 227 3.02 12.97 5.28
C GLN A 227 3.00 11.45 5.09
N ASP A 228 3.36 11.00 3.90
CA ASP A 228 3.43 9.58 3.54
C ASP A 228 4.90 9.09 3.49
N GLY A 229 5.09 7.78 3.35
CA GLY A 229 6.39 7.12 3.22
C GLY A 229 7.16 6.94 4.53
N ILE A 230 6.54 7.24 5.69
CA ILE A 230 7.18 7.18 7.02
C ILE A 230 7.48 5.72 7.42
N SER A 231 6.44 4.89 7.48
CA SER A 231 6.54 3.51 8.01
C SER A 231 6.59 2.50 6.86
N GLN A 232 7.72 1.80 6.78
CA GLN A 232 7.99 0.67 5.89
C GLN A 232 8.55 -0.49 6.72
N PRO A 233 8.39 -1.76 6.30
CA PRO A 233 9.06 -2.86 6.97
C PRO A 233 10.59 -2.81 6.74
N ALA A 234 11.37 -3.02 7.78
CA ALA A 234 12.81 -3.24 7.68
C ALA A 234 13.07 -4.73 7.44
N MET A 235 13.45 -5.08 6.21
CA MET A 235 13.90 -6.44 5.90
C MET A 235 15.21 -6.72 6.63
N ARG A 236 15.19 -7.74 7.49
CA ARG A 236 16.34 -8.13 8.31
C ARG A 236 17.56 -8.37 7.43
N LYS A 237 18.71 -7.86 7.86
CA LYS A 237 20.02 -7.93 7.18
C LYS A 237 20.14 -7.15 5.86
N LEU A 238 19.08 -6.50 5.38
CA LEU A 238 19.12 -5.62 4.20
C LEU A 238 18.90 -4.15 4.55
N ILE A 239 18.06 -3.87 5.54
CA ILE A 239 17.66 -2.52 5.95
C ILE A 239 18.13 -2.26 7.38
N ALA A 240 18.73 -1.09 7.60
CA ALA A 240 19.03 -0.58 8.93
C ALA A 240 17.73 -0.11 9.60
N PRO A 241 17.25 -0.77 10.67
CA PRO A 241 15.95 -0.47 11.25
C PRO A 241 15.99 0.80 12.10
N LEU A 242 14.97 1.65 11.95
CA LEU A 242 14.68 2.76 12.86
C LEU A 242 13.92 2.27 14.11
N PRO A 243 13.95 3.02 15.23
CA PRO A 243 13.19 2.68 16.43
C PRO A 243 11.68 2.48 16.16
N GLY A 244 11.14 1.35 16.62
CA GLY A 244 9.73 0.97 16.43
C GLY A 244 9.36 0.52 15.02
N GLN A 245 10.31 0.48 14.08
CA GLN A 245 10.08 -0.03 12.74
C GLN A 245 9.80 -1.55 12.78
N ILE A 246 8.74 -1.97 12.10
CA ILE A 246 8.41 -3.40 11.93
C ILE A 246 9.56 -4.07 11.19
N GLN A 247 10.04 -5.20 11.71
CA GLN A 247 11.12 -5.96 11.08
C GLN A 247 10.57 -7.28 10.54
N VAL A 248 10.95 -7.64 9.32
CA VAL A 248 10.47 -8.85 8.64
C VAL A 248 11.62 -9.66 8.06
N ASP A 249 11.41 -10.96 7.88
CA ASP A 249 12.34 -11.77 7.10
C ASP A 249 12.18 -11.38 5.62
N ALA A 250 13.24 -11.50 4.81
CA ALA A 250 13.20 -11.08 3.40
C ALA A 250 12.07 -11.77 2.61
N GLY A 251 11.74 -13.02 2.98
CA GLY A 251 10.67 -13.81 2.38
C GLY A 251 9.27 -13.24 2.53
N VAL A 252 9.05 -12.26 3.42
CA VAL A 252 7.75 -11.56 3.48
C VAL A 252 7.54 -10.65 2.25
N ILE A 253 8.63 -10.15 1.67
CA ILE A 253 8.60 -9.20 0.55
C ILE A 253 9.11 -9.83 -0.75
N ILE A 254 10.14 -10.68 -0.69
CA ILE A 254 10.85 -11.23 -1.85
C ILE A 254 10.71 -12.75 -1.84
N ALA A 255 10.20 -13.33 -2.92
CA ALA A 255 9.92 -14.76 -3.01
C ALA A 255 11.20 -15.62 -2.97
N GLY A 256 11.08 -16.81 -2.39
CA GLY A 256 12.16 -17.80 -2.31
C GLY A 256 13.11 -17.64 -1.10
N TYR A 257 12.67 -16.92 -0.06
CA TYR A 257 13.40 -16.75 1.20
C TYR A 257 12.55 -17.09 2.42
N LYS A 258 13.20 -17.23 3.59
CA LYS A 258 12.51 -17.43 4.86
C LYS A 258 11.44 -16.35 5.07
N GLY A 259 10.23 -16.78 5.40
CA GLY A 259 9.05 -15.91 5.55
C GLY A 259 8.11 -15.93 4.34
N ASP A 260 8.52 -16.47 3.20
CA ASP A 260 7.65 -16.71 2.04
C ASP A 260 6.67 -17.85 2.36
N PRO A 261 5.36 -17.59 2.45
CA PRO A 261 4.36 -18.61 2.77
C PRO A 261 4.31 -19.76 1.76
N ALA A 262 4.81 -19.53 0.54
CA ALA A 262 4.79 -20.49 -0.55
C ALA A 262 6.19 -21.05 -0.88
N LEU A 263 7.18 -20.87 0.01
CA LEU A 263 8.59 -21.23 -0.22
C LEU A 263 8.79 -22.60 -0.88
N GLU A 264 8.14 -23.64 -0.33
CA GLU A 264 8.30 -25.04 -0.79
C GLU A 264 7.69 -25.33 -2.17
N ARG A 265 6.78 -24.47 -2.64
CA ARG A 265 6.07 -24.64 -3.92
C ARG A 265 6.48 -23.61 -4.98
N ARG A 266 7.45 -22.74 -4.70
CA ARG A 266 7.93 -21.74 -5.67
C ARG A 266 8.74 -22.42 -6.77
N PRO A 267 8.43 -22.16 -8.06
CA PRO A 267 9.33 -22.55 -9.12
C PRO A 267 10.60 -21.69 -9.09
N LYS A 268 11.71 -22.21 -9.62
CA LYS A 268 13.03 -21.57 -9.52
C LYS A 268 13.06 -20.14 -10.09
N TRP A 269 12.30 -19.89 -11.14
CA TRP A 269 12.25 -18.58 -11.81
C TRP A 269 11.49 -17.51 -11.01
N VAL A 270 10.74 -17.88 -9.98
CA VAL A 270 10.05 -16.90 -9.11
C VAL A 270 10.97 -16.34 -8.03
N LYS A 271 12.06 -17.05 -7.70
CA LYS A 271 13.04 -16.60 -6.71
C LYS A 271 13.61 -15.21 -7.07
N ASP A 272 13.83 -14.40 -6.05
CA ASP A 272 14.31 -13.01 -6.15
C ASP A 272 13.31 -12.02 -6.78
N GLY A 273 12.10 -12.48 -7.11
CA GLY A 273 11.00 -11.62 -7.54
C GLY A 273 10.06 -11.23 -6.40
N SER A 274 9.13 -10.33 -6.70
CA SER A 274 8.06 -9.90 -5.79
C SER A 274 6.75 -9.74 -6.55
N PHE A 275 5.63 -10.05 -5.91
CA PHE A 275 4.33 -9.64 -6.42
C PHE A 275 4.13 -8.16 -6.15
N MET A 276 3.50 -7.49 -7.10
CA MET A 276 3.22 -6.07 -7.10
C MET A 276 1.72 -5.88 -7.26
N ALA A 277 1.08 -5.15 -6.34
CA ALA A 277 -0.28 -4.68 -6.54
C ALA A 277 -0.23 -3.20 -6.92
N PHE A 278 -0.80 -2.87 -8.08
CA PHE A 278 -0.98 -1.48 -8.53
C PHE A 278 -2.44 -1.08 -8.38
N ARG A 279 -2.71 0.13 -7.89
CA ARG A 279 -4.06 0.70 -7.76
C ARG A 279 -4.05 2.19 -8.12
N LYS A 280 -4.97 2.64 -8.99
CA LYS A 280 -5.28 4.06 -9.16
C LYS A 280 -6.39 4.41 -8.18
N LEU A 281 -6.04 5.15 -7.12
CA LEU A 281 -6.95 5.55 -6.04
C LEU A 281 -7.23 7.05 -6.16
N GLU A 282 -8.38 7.42 -6.68
CA GLU A 282 -8.85 8.80 -6.77
C GLU A 282 -9.22 9.33 -5.37
N GLN A 283 -8.85 10.57 -5.07
CA GLN A 283 -9.04 11.19 -3.75
C GLN A 283 -9.94 12.43 -3.85
N LEU A 284 -11.06 12.40 -3.11
CA LEU A 284 -12.06 13.46 -3.03
C LEU A 284 -11.67 14.48 -1.96
N VAL A 285 -10.69 15.34 -2.28
CA VAL A 285 -10.03 16.21 -1.30
C VAL A 285 -10.96 17.28 -0.72
N PRO A 286 -11.69 18.10 -1.53
CA PRO A 286 -12.65 19.08 -0.99
C PRO A 286 -13.70 18.45 -0.06
N GLU A 287 -14.21 17.27 -0.42
CA GLU A 287 -15.19 16.53 0.37
C GLU A 287 -14.61 16.09 1.71
N PHE A 288 -13.39 15.53 1.71
CA PHE A 288 -12.67 15.17 2.93
C PHE A 288 -12.41 16.38 3.83
N GLU A 289 -11.93 17.50 3.28
CA GLU A 289 -11.70 18.72 4.06
C GLU A 289 -13.00 19.24 4.68
N GLY A 290 -14.10 19.24 3.91
CA GLY A 290 -15.43 19.61 4.40
C GLY A 290 -15.90 18.70 5.55
N TYR A 291 -15.72 17.38 5.41
CA TYR A 291 -16.06 16.42 6.45
C TYR A 291 -15.24 16.62 7.72
N VAL A 292 -13.93 16.79 7.61
CA VAL A 292 -13.03 17.01 8.74
C VAL A 292 -13.35 18.32 9.45
N PHE A 293 -13.58 19.40 8.71
CA PHE A 293 -13.93 20.71 9.29
C PHE A 293 -15.28 20.68 10.01
N LYS A 294 -16.30 20.05 9.40
CA LYS A 294 -17.64 19.94 9.97
C LYS A 294 -17.62 19.15 11.29
N ASN A 295 -17.00 17.97 11.28
CA ASN A 295 -17.02 17.06 12.42
C ASN A 295 -15.98 17.42 13.49
N GLY A 296 -14.87 18.04 13.10
CA GLY A 296 -13.82 18.49 13.99
C GLY A 296 -14.28 19.42 15.11
N LYS A 297 -15.30 20.26 14.86
CA LYS A 297 -15.90 21.17 15.86
C LYS A 297 -16.54 20.44 17.04
N ARG A 298 -16.94 19.18 16.82
CA ARG A 298 -17.56 18.31 17.82
C ARG A 298 -16.53 17.61 18.72
N TRP A 299 -15.25 18.00 18.66
CA TRP A 299 -14.18 17.38 19.44
C TRP A 299 -14.54 17.21 20.91
N ARG A 300 -15.23 18.18 21.51
CA ARG A 300 -15.74 18.13 22.89
C ARG A 300 -16.61 16.91 23.23
N GLU A 301 -17.23 16.27 22.25
CA GLU A 301 -18.07 15.08 22.40
C GLU A 301 -17.26 13.77 22.32
N PHE A 302 -16.09 13.79 21.69
CA PHE A 302 -15.30 12.58 21.39
C PHE A 302 -13.84 12.66 21.83
N VAL A 303 -13.42 13.72 22.54
CA VAL A 303 -12.03 13.86 23.00
C VAL A 303 -11.64 12.56 23.68
N PRO A 304 -10.51 11.95 23.29
CA PRO A 304 -10.00 10.81 24.04
C PRO A 304 -9.91 11.19 25.53
N LYS A 305 -10.14 10.22 26.43
CA LYS A 305 -10.16 10.41 27.90
C LYS A 305 -8.77 10.71 28.46
N VAL A 306 -8.09 11.69 27.89
CA VAL A 306 -6.75 12.18 28.19
C VAL A 306 -6.84 13.69 28.44
N ASP A 307 -5.97 14.22 29.29
CA ASP A 307 -6.01 15.63 29.65
C ASP A 307 -5.71 16.52 28.43
N ALA A 308 -6.70 17.32 28.03
CA ALA A 308 -6.59 18.32 26.98
C ALA A 308 -6.60 19.72 27.61
N ASN A 309 -5.50 20.07 28.29
CA ASN A 309 -5.29 21.37 28.91
C ASN A 309 -4.14 22.13 28.23
N PRO A 310 -4.37 23.33 27.65
CA PRO A 310 -5.66 24.01 27.52
C PRO A 310 -6.65 23.26 26.61
N PRO A 311 -7.96 23.56 26.65
CA PRO A 311 -8.95 23.03 25.70
C PRO A 311 -8.54 23.30 24.25
N LEU A 312 -8.94 22.40 23.33
CA LEU A 312 -8.63 22.57 21.91
C LEU A 312 -9.46 23.70 21.29
N SER A 313 -8.86 24.46 20.38
CA SER A 313 -9.61 25.27 19.42
C SER A 313 -10.36 24.38 18.42
N ASP A 314 -11.36 24.92 17.75
CA ASP A 314 -12.08 24.15 16.72
C ASP A 314 -11.17 23.74 15.54
N GLY A 315 -10.15 24.55 15.23
CA GLY A 315 -9.12 24.19 14.25
C GLY A 315 -8.22 23.03 14.71
N GLU A 316 -7.81 23.03 15.97
CA GLU A 316 -7.09 21.88 16.56
C GLU A 316 -8.00 20.64 16.63
N GLY A 317 -9.29 20.81 16.93
CA GLY A 317 -10.28 19.73 16.91
C GLY A 317 -10.45 19.08 15.54
N ALA A 318 -10.49 19.88 14.46
CA ALA A 318 -10.47 19.39 13.09
C ALA A 318 -9.17 18.65 12.75
N SER A 319 -8.02 19.19 13.17
CA SER A 319 -6.74 18.50 13.01
C SER A 319 -6.71 17.16 13.73
N LEU A 320 -7.22 17.09 14.96
CA LEU A 320 -7.34 15.85 15.73
C LEU A 320 -8.31 14.86 15.06
N TRP A 321 -9.44 15.32 14.53
CA TRP A 321 -10.40 14.45 13.83
C TRP A 321 -9.77 13.74 12.64
N GLY A 322 -9.11 14.50 11.77
CA GLY A 322 -8.37 13.93 10.65
C GLY A 322 -7.24 13.00 11.12
N ALA A 323 -6.51 13.40 12.18
CA ALA A 323 -5.46 12.55 12.76
C ALA A 323 -5.99 11.23 13.33
N ARG A 324 -7.23 11.21 13.85
CA ARG A 324 -7.91 10.00 14.31
C ARG A 324 -8.32 9.08 13.17
N MET A 325 -8.67 9.63 12.00
CA MET A 325 -8.94 8.84 10.80
C MET A 325 -7.67 8.17 10.26
N PHE A 326 -6.53 8.89 10.25
CA PHE A 326 -5.27 8.35 9.74
C PHE A 326 -4.43 7.58 10.77
N GLY A 327 -4.54 7.93 12.05
CA GLY A 327 -3.62 7.53 13.12
C GLY A 327 -2.35 8.37 13.19
N ARG A 328 -2.27 9.45 12.40
CA ARG A 328 -1.19 10.44 12.38
C ARG A 328 -1.73 11.82 12.04
N TYR A 329 -1.13 12.87 12.58
CA TYR A 329 -1.38 14.23 12.09
C TYR A 329 -0.82 14.42 10.69
N ARG A 330 -1.26 15.48 9.99
CA ARG A 330 -0.76 15.85 8.66
C ARG A 330 0.76 15.97 8.60
N SER A 331 1.38 16.44 9.69
CA SER A 331 2.83 16.54 9.86
C SER A 331 3.56 15.19 9.78
N GLY A 332 2.88 14.09 10.10
CA GLY A 332 3.45 12.76 10.33
C GLY A 332 3.56 12.36 11.80
N ALA A 333 3.25 13.24 12.77
CA ALA A 333 3.27 12.91 14.20
C ALA A 333 2.29 11.75 14.50
N PRO A 334 2.72 10.67 15.17
CA PRO A 334 1.86 9.53 15.45
C PRO A 334 0.89 9.84 16.59
N LEU A 335 -0.41 9.69 16.31
CA LEU A 335 -1.47 9.95 17.28
C LEU A 335 -1.32 9.09 18.55
N ALA A 336 -0.78 7.86 18.41
CA ALA A 336 -0.49 6.98 19.53
C ALA A 336 0.46 7.57 20.60
N ARG A 337 1.30 8.55 20.22
CA ARG A 337 2.23 9.23 21.13
C ARG A 337 1.83 10.66 21.46
N THR A 338 1.05 11.30 20.59
CA THR A 338 0.60 12.68 20.76
C THR A 338 -0.93 12.74 20.61
N PRO A 339 -1.70 12.19 21.56
CA PRO A 339 -3.12 11.87 21.37
C PRO A 339 -4.06 13.09 21.30
N VAL A 340 -3.54 14.30 21.53
CA VAL A 340 -4.34 15.53 21.66
C VAL A 340 -3.93 16.61 20.65
N ARG A 341 -2.62 16.84 20.47
CA ARG A 341 -2.07 17.89 19.61
C ARG A 341 -0.98 17.37 18.69
N ASP A 342 -0.83 18.05 17.56
CA ASP A 342 0.27 17.80 16.63
C ASP A 342 1.62 18.17 17.26
N ASP A 343 2.62 17.33 17.04
CA ASP A 343 4.03 17.58 17.41
C ASP A 343 4.91 17.51 16.17
N LYS A 344 5.13 18.67 15.55
CA LYS A 344 5.94 18.79 14.33
C LYS A 344 7.41 18.45 14.57
N VAL A 345 7.91 18.60 15.80
CA VAL A 345 9.30 18.26 16.14
C VAL A 345 9.45 16.75 16.18
N MET A 346 8.53 16.04 16.83
CA MET A 346 8.48 14.58 16.81
C MET A 346 8.28 14.07 15.38
N ALA A 347 7.35 14.64 14.61
CA ALA A 347 7.07 14.25 13.23
C ALA A 347 8.33 14.29 12.35
N ALA A 348 9.13 15.35 12.49
CA ALA A 348 10.37 15.54 11.73
C ALA A 348 11.53 14.65 12.19
N ASN A 349 11.41 13.96 13.34
CA ASN A 349 12.46 13.10 13.90
C ASN A 349 12.19 11.61 13.60
N PRO A 350 12.95 10.98 12.69
CA PRO A 350 12.78 9.56 12.32
C PRO A 350 13.05 8.57 13.47
N LEU A 351 13.80 9.00 14.49
CA LEU A 351 14.06 8.17 15.67
C LEU A 351 12.85 8.11 16.62
N GLU A 352 11.86 8.99 16.43
CA GLU A 352 10.73 9.15 17.34
C GLU A 352 9.37 8.98 16.64
N ASN A 353 9.23 9.42 15.38
CA ASN A 353 7.96 9.43 14.65
C ASN A 353 7.37 8.04 14.32
N ASN A 354 8.11 6.96 14.55
CA ASN A 354 7.62 5.59 14.39
C ASN A 354 7.81 4.70 15.63
N LYS A 355 8.34 5.26 16.73
CA LYS A 355 8.72 4.55 17.96
C LYS A 355 7.51 4.30 18.87
N PHE A 356 6.60 3.43 18.45
CA PHE A 356 5.40 3.03 19.20
C PHE A 356 4.86 1.68 18.70
N ASP A 357 4.02 1.03 19.50
CA ASP A 357 3.34 -0.22 19.12
C ASP A 357 1.85 -0.25 19.52
N TYR A 358 1.29 0.91 19.90
CA TYR A 358 -0.06 1.11 20.44
C TYR A 358 -0.30 0.61 21.87
N THR A 359 0.73 0.15 22.58
CA THR A 359 0.61 -0.08 24.02
C THR A 359 0.43 1.25 24.77
N VAL A 360 -0.42 1.24 25.80
CA VAL A 360 -0.69 2.40 26.65
C VAL A 360 -0.36 2.00 28.10
N PRO A 361 0.47 2.78 28.82
CA PRO A 361 0.77 2.50 30.22
C PRO A 361 -0.49 2.39 31.08
N ASN A 362 -0.53 1.42 31.99
CA ASN A 362 -1.65 1.12 32.90
C ASN A 362 -2.93 0.58 32.23
N TYR A 363 -2.84 0.07 30.99
CA TYR A 363 -3.93 -0.67 30.35
C TYR A 363 -3.45 -2.07 29.98
N ASP A 364 -4.21 -3.08 30.37
CA ASP A 364 -3.94 -4.47 30.03
C ASP A 364 -4.56 -4.78 28.65
N GLY A 365 -3.71 -5.09 27.67
CA GLY A 365 -4.11 -5.43 26.30
C GLY A 365 -4.37 -4.23 25.38
N PRO A 366 -4.92 -4.47 24.18
CA PRO A 366 -5.13 -3.43 23.17
C PRO A 366 -6.24 -2.45 23.60
N THR A 367 -5.97 -1.15 23.47
CA THR A 367 -6.92 -0.07 23.76
C THR A 367 -6.93 0.99 22.67
N ASP A 368 -8.03 1.72 22.51
CA ASP A 368 -8.25 2.79 21.53
C ASP A 368 -8.11 4.22 22.11
N ILE A 369 -7.68 4.33 23.37
CA ILE A 369 -7.63 5.60 24.11
C ILE A 369 -6.79 6.66 23.40
N HIS A 370 -5.59 6.31 22.93
CA HIS A 370 -4.76 7.27 22.18
C HIS A 370 -5.13 7.30 20.70
N CYS A 371 -5.38 6.14 20.08
CA CYS A 371 -5.57 6.01 18.64
C CYS A 371 -6.73 5.06 18.35
N PRO A 372 -7.74 5.43 17.55
CA PRO A 372 -8.83 4.52 17.20
C PRO A 372 -8.34 3.20 16.60
N PHE A 373 -9.05 2.10 16.88
CA PHE A 373 -8.82 0.83 16.20
C PHE A 373 -9.04 0.91 14.68
N THR A 374 -9.93 1.81 14.25
CA THR A 374 -10.26 2.07 12.84
C THR A 374 -9.27 2.98 12.13
N ALA A 375 -8.34 3.62 12.85
CA ALA A 375 -7.37 4.53 12.23
C ALA A 375 -6.57 3.82 11.13
N HIS A 376 -6.42 4.46 9.97
CA HIS A 376 -5.85 3.87 8.76
C HIS A 376 -4.50 3.16 9.01
N THR A 377 -3.56 3.84 9.68
CA THR A 377 -2.25 3.27 10.00
C THR A 377 -2.29 2.14 11.03
N ARG A 378 -3.35 2.07 11.86
CA ARG A 378 -3.55 0.99 12.85
C ARG A 378 -4.24 -0.22 12.23
N LYS A 379 -5.20 -0.01 11.33
CA LYS A 379 -5.79 -1.08 10.51
C LYS A 379 -4.74 -1.77 9.65
N THR A 380 -3.96 -0.99 8.90
CA THR A 380 -2.98 -1.53 7.95
C THR A 380 -1.70 -2.06 8.61
N ALA A 381 -1.33 -1.53 9.79
CA ALA A 381 -0.21 -2.03 10.58
C ALA A 381 -0.58 -2.03 12.09
N PRO A 382 -1.24 -3.09 12.60
CA PRO A 382 -1.75 -3.14 13.97
C PRO A 382 -0.68 -3.17 15.05
N ARG A 383 0.55 -3.56 14.69
CA ARG A 383 1.75 -3.68 15.54
C ARG A 383 1.60 -4.69 16.67
N ASN A 384 0.84 -4.35 17.71
CA ASN A 384 0.69 -5.15 18.92
C ASN A 384 -0.79 -5.36 19.24
N LEU A 385 -1.19 -6.63 19.24
CA LEU A 385 -2.53 -7.10 19.59
C LEU A 385 -2.44 -8.25 20.62
N ASP A 386 -1.36 -8.31 21.39
CA ASP A 386 -1.19 -9.31 22.44
C ASP A 386 -2.31 -9.19 23.50
N PRO A 387 -2.84 -10.31 24.03
CA PRO A 387 -2.48 -11.71 23.74
C PRO A 387 -3.26 -12.35 22.57
N TYR A 388 -4.08 -11.59 21.84
CA TYR A 388 -5.06 -12.14 20.88
C TYR A 388 -4.44 -12.55 19.54
N LEU A 389 -3.47 -11.78 19.03
CA LEU A 389 -2.78 -12.11 17.78
C LEU A 389 -1.26 -11.99 17.93
N SER A 390 -0.56 -13.01 17.45
CA SER A 390 0.90 -13.04 17.52
C SER A 390 1.53 -11.94 16.65
N LYS A 391 2.58 -11.30 17.17
CA LYS A 391 3.35 -10.30 16.43
C LYS A 391 3.90 -10.83 15.10
N ARG A 392 4.31 -12.11 15.06
CA ARG A 392 4.82 -12.75 13.83
C ARG A 392 3.77 -12.85 12.72
N PHE A 393 2.52 -13.13 13.08
CA PHE A 393 1.40 -13.13 12.13
C PHE A 393 1.16 -11.74 11.54
N LEU A 394 1.24 -10.70 12.37
CA LEU A 394 1.10 -9.30 11.94
C LEU A 394 2.30 -8.86 11.06
N GLU A 395 3.53 -9.23 11.44
CA GLU A 395 4.74 -8.98 10.66
C GLU A 395 4.65 -9.60 9.25
N ALA A 396 4.10 -10.80 9.12
CA ALA A 396 3.92 -11.48 7.84
C ALA A 396 2.90 -10.79 6.91
N GLY A 397 2.07 -9.88 7.44
CA GLY A 397 1.17 -9.05 6.65
C GLY A 397 1.78 -7.75 6.13
N SER A 398 3.10 -7.56 6.28
CA SER A 398 3.77 -6.34 5.86
C SER A 398 3.90 -6.24 4.34
N ILE A 399 3.81 -5.01 3.83
CA ILE A 399 4.05 -4.67 2.44
C ILE A 399 5.08 -3.54 2.35
N VAL A 400 5.87 -3.50 1.29
CA VAL A 400 6.67 -2.30 0.95
C VAL A 400 5.84 -1.41 0.04
N ARG A 401 5.56 -0.18 0.45
CA ARG A 401 4.74 0.77 -0.35
C ARG A 401 5.64 1.69 -1.17
N ALA A 402 5.31 1.84 -2.45
CA ALA A 402 6.06 2.64 -3.40
C ALA A 402 5.14 3.57 -4.21
N GLY A 403 4.02 4.02 -3.65
CA GLY A 403 3.09 4.89 -4.36
C GLY A 403 3.60 6.32 -4.58
N LEU A 404 2.96 7.05 -5.48
CA LEU A 404 3.19 8.47 -5.73
C LEU A 404 1.88 9.18 -6.11
N PRO A 405 1.62 10.42 -5.64
CA PRO A 405 0.40 11.15 -6.01
C PRO A 405 0.29 11.39 -7.53
N TYR A 406 -0.92 11.50 -8.07
CA TYR A 406 -1.19 11.96 -9.44
C TYR A 406 -2.20 13.10 -9.45
N GLY A 407 -2.27 13.78 -10.59
CA GLY A 407 -3.22 14.88 -10.80
C GLY A 407 -2.76 16.20 -10.19
N PRO A 408 -3.46 17.30 -10.52
CA PRO A 408 -3.13 18.63 -10.04
C PRO A 408 -3.56 18.83 -8.57
N GLU A 409 -3.09 19.94 -7.99
CA GLU A 409 -3.62 20.44 -6.72
C GLU A 409 -5.11 20.81 -6.84
N VAL A 410 -5.78 20.99 -5.71
CA VAL A 410 -7.17 21.46 -5.66
C VAL A 410 -7.24 22.89 -6.21
N THR A 411 -8.19 23.14 -7.11
CA THR A 411 -8.40 24.49 -7.69
C THR A 411 -9.21 25.39 -6.75
N ASP A 412 -9.14 26.70 -6.95
CA ASP A 412 -9.95 27.66 -6.19
C ASP A 412 -11.46 27.40 -6.35
N ALA A 413 -11.90 26.94 -7.53
CA ALA A 413 -13.29 26.60 -7.80
C ALA A 413 -13.76 25.39 -6.98
N GLU A 414 -12.99 24.30 -6.97
CA GLU A 414 -13.28 23.10 -6.17
C GLU A 414 -13.25 23.40 -4.66
N ASN A 415 -12.30 24.22 -4.22
CA ASN A 415 -12.21 24.64 -2.81
C ASN A 415 -13.42 25.49 -2.39
N THR A 416 -13.94 26.33 -3.30
CA THR A 416 -15.12 27.18 -3.03
C THR A 416 -16.41 26.38 -3.04
N SER A 417 -16.57 25.41 -3.96
CA SER A 417 -17.75 24.55 -4.03
C SER A 417 -17.77 23.48 -2.93
N GLY A 418 -16.59 23.09 -2.43
CA GLY A 418 -16.46 21.94 -1.52
C GLY A 418 -16.67 20.61 -2.23
N THR A 419 -16.49 20.55 -3.54
CA THR A 419 -16.71 19.35 -4.36
C THR A 419 -15.63 19.23 -5.42
N SER A 420 -15.10 18.02 -5.60
CA SER A 420 -14.12 17.67 -6.62
C SER A 420 -14.70 17.84 -8.03
N SER A 421 -13.85 18.21 -9.00
CA SER A 421 -14.25 18.26 -10.40
C SER A 421 -14.38 16.86 -11.01
N GLU A 422 -15.38 16.67 -11.87
CA GLU A 422 -15.56 15.46 -12.68
C GLU A 422 -14.66 15.44 -13.94
N GLU A 423 -13.99 16.55 -14.26
CA GLU A 423 -13.08 16.65 -15.40
C GLU A 423 -11.84 15.77 -15.20
N GLU A 424 -11.55 14.87 -16.15
CA GLU A 424 -10.48 13.86 -16.01
C GLU A 424 -9.08 14.47 -15.79
N ASN A 425 -8.80 15.64 -16.36
CA ASN A 425 -7.53 16.36 -16.17
C ASN A 425 -7.40 17.03 -14.79
N LEU A 426 -8.49 17.16 -14.03
CA LEU A 426 -8.52 17.68 -12.67
C LEU A 426 -8.60 16.58 -11.61
N LYS A 427 -8.90 15.33 -12.01
CA LYS A 427 -8.86 14.19 -11.09
C LYS A 427 -7.47 14.00 -10.52
N ARG A 428 -7.45 13.66 -9.24
CA ARG A 428 -6.24 13.54 -8.43
C ARG A 428 -6.34 12.37 -7.47
N GLY A 429 -5.20 11.92 -7.00
CA GLY A 429 -5.17 10.87 -6.00
C GLY A 429 -3.80 10.21 -5.90
N LEU A 430 -3.80 8.91 -5.61
CA LEU A 430 -2.60 8.11 -5.41
C LEU A 430 -2.49 7.00 -6.45
N LEU A 431 -1.35 6.93 -7.13
CA LEU A 431 -0.94 5.72 -7.83
C LEU A 431 -0.28 4.83 -6.79
N PHE A 432 -1.09 4.00 -6.14
CA PHE A 432 -0.63 3.13 -5.08
C PHE A 432 0.07 1.91 -5.68
N VAL A 433 1.25 1.62 -5.14
CA VAL A 433 2.05 0.45 -5.47
C VAL A 433 2.50 -0.19 -4.17
N CYS A 434 2.40 -1.51 -4.10
CA CYS A 434 3.06 -2.24 -3.02
C CYS A 434 3.63 -3.58 -3.46
N TYR A 435 4.66 -4.01 -2.72
CA TYR A 435 5.41 -5.23 -2.95
C TYR A 435 5.29 -6.19 -1.77
N GLN A 436 5.08 -7.47 -2.08
CA GLN A 436 5.03 -8.60 -1.17
C GLN A 436 5.39 -9.91 -1.89
N SER A 437 5.82 -10.93 -1.16
CA SER A 437 6.03 -12.25 -1.74
C SER A 437 4.74 -13.04 -1.96
N ASP A 438 3.64 -12.67 -1.29
CA ASP A 438 2.35 -13.36 -1.39
C ASP A 438 1.20 -12.34 -1.24
N LEU A 439 0.35 -12.22 -2.27
CA LEU A 439 -0.71 -11.22 -2.37
C LEU A 439 -1.75 -11.38 -1.26
N ASP A 440 -2.13 -12.61 -0.93
CA ASP A 440 -3.12 -12.92 0.10
C ASP A 440 -2.61 -12.58 1.51
N SER A 441 -1.30 -12.70 1.74
CA SER A 441 -0.68 -12.34 3.00
C SER A 441 -0.44 -10.84 3.14
N GLY A 442 -0.06 -10.14 2.06
CA GLY A 442 0.23 -8.70 2.06
C GLY A 442 -0.97 -7.82 1.72
N PHE A 443 -1.01 -7.31 0.48
CA PHE A 443 -2.02 -6.37 -0.01
C PHE A 443 -3.46 -6.77 0.35
N VAL A 444 -3.86 -8.01 0.04
CA VAL A 444 -5.25 -8.46 0.24
C VAL A 444 -5.59 -8.54 1.72
N ARG A 445 -4.67 -8.97 2.57
CA ARG A 445 -4.90 -8.99 4.02
C ARG A 445 -5.13 -7.58 4.55
N GLN A 446 -4.30 -6.62 4.13
CA GLN A 446 -4.44 -5.24 4.57
C GLN A 446 -5.74 -4.59 4.04
N THR A 447 -6.11 -4.84 2.79
CA THR A 447 -7.33 -4.28 2.20
C THR A 447 -8.59 -4.96 2.71
N VAL A 448 -8.69 -6.29 2.56
CA VAL A 448 -9.93 -7.03 2.85
C VAL A 448 -9.97 -7.52 4.29
N GLY A 449 -8.89 -8.16 4.75
CA GLY A 449 -8.83 -8.75 6.10
C GLY A 449 -8.84 -7.72 7.22
N TYR A 450 -8.29 -6.52 6.96
CA TYR A 450 -8.15 -5.44 7.92
C TYR A 450 -9.03 -4.23 7.59
N ALA A 451 -8.72 -3.49 6.52
CA ALA A 451 -9.34 -2.20 6.24
C ALA A 451 -10.86 -2.30 6.03
N ASN A 452 -11.31 -3.23 5.19
CA ASN A 452 -12.74 -3.45 4.90
C ASN A 452 -13.46 -4.31 5.96
N ASN A 453 -12.76 -4.78 6.99
CA ASN A 453 -13.33 -5.69 7.98
C ASN A 453 -13.80 -4.92 9.22
N ASP A 454 -15.12 -4.83 9.41
CA ASP A 454 -15.74 -4.16 10.55
C ASP A 454 -15.34 -4.73 11.91
N PHE A 455 -14.90 -5.99 11.97
CA PHE A 455 -14.56 -6.72 13.20
C PHE A 455 -13.06 -6.83 13.47
N PHE A 456 -12.25 -6.11 12.70
CA PHE A 456 -10.79 -6.07 12.88
C PHE A 456 -10.36 -4.74 13.51
N PRO A 457 -9.36 -4.69 14.42
CA PRO A 457 -8.50 -5.77 14.91
C PRO A 457 -9.17 -6.69 15.95
N THR A 458 -8.66 -7.92 16.07
CA THR A 458 -9.06 -8.82 17.16
C THR A 458 -8.45 -8.33 18.48
N VAL A 459 -9.28 -7.79 19.36
CA VAL A 459 -8.88 -7.22 20.67
C VAL A 459 -9.60 -7.85 21.86
N SER A 460 -10.45 -8.84 21.61
CA SER A 460 -11.15 -9.64 22.61
C SER A 460 -11.44 -11.03 22.04
N LEU A 461 -11.81 -11.99 22.89
CA LEU A 461 -12.26 -13.32 22.46
C LEU A 461 -13.67 -13.30 21.83
N ILE A 462 -14.40 -12.21 22.02
CA ILE A 462 -15.70 -11.95 21.40
C ILE A 462 -15.48 -10.91 20.29
N PRO A 463 -15.91 -11.17 19.04
CA PRO A 463 -15.74 -10.21 17.95
C PRO A 463 -16.41 -8.87 18.27
N ASP A 464 -15.62 -7.80 18.29
CA ASP A 464 -16.10 -6.43 18.50
C ASP A 464 -16.28 -5.72 17.17
N HIS A 465 -17.42 -5.04 16.98
CA HIS A 465 -17.67 -4.23 15.80
C HIS A 465 -16.99 -2.86 15.94
N HIS A 466 -15.78 -2.73 15.39
CA HIS A 466 -15.02 -1.49 15.39
C HIS A 466 -15.41 -0.54 14.25
N GLY A 467 -15.80 -1.10 13.11
CA GLY A 467 -15.98 -0.38 11.85
C GLY A 467 -14.79 -0.52 10.90
N GLN A 468 -14.94 0.00 9.69
CA GLN A 468 -13.92 -0.06 8.65
C GLN A 468 -12.87 1.05 8.76
N ASP A 469 -11.78 0.90 8.03
CA ASP A 469 -10.81 1.97 7.78
C ASP A 469 -11.51 3.15 7.07
N PRO A 470 -11.40 4.40 7.57
CA PRO A 470 -12.09 5.55 6.99
C PRO A 470 -11.47 6.07 5.68
N ILE A 471 -10.31 5.54 5.29
CA ILE A 471 -9.58 5.95 4.09
C ILE A 471 -9.64 4.85 3.02
N LEU A 472 -9.40 3.59 3.39
CA LEU A 472 -9.39 2.45 2.45
C LEU A 472 -10.63 1.58 2.49
N GLY A 473 -11.45 1.67 3.55
CA GLY A 473 -12.71 0.95 3.63
C GLY A 473 -13.65 1.33 2.49
N GLY A 474 -14.67 0.52 2.27
CA GLY A 474 -15.70 0.76 1.27
C GLY A 474 -17.07 0.87 1.92
N PRO A 475 -18.02 1.60 1.30
CA PRO A 475 -19.40 1.55 1.77
C PRO A 475 -19.85 0.07 1.80
N PRO A 476 -20.43 -0.40 2.94
CA PRO A 476 -20.88 -1.77 3.02
C PRO A 476 -21.86 -2.04 1.87
N ALA A 477 -21.71 -3.20 1.22
CA ALA A 477 -22.70 -3.61 0.25
C ALA A 477 -24.07 -3.63 0.95
N PRO A 478 -25.12 -3.03 0.40
CA PRO A 478 -26.42 -3.04 1.04
C PRO A 478 -26.90 -4.50 1.17
N VAL A 479 -26.85 -5.02 2.39
CA VAL A 479 -27.39 -6.35 2.71
C VAL A 479 -28.87 -6.17 3.02
N HIS A 480 -29.71 -6.36 2.02
CA HIS A 480 -31.15 -6.46 2.21
C HIS A 480 -31.50 -7.88 2.64
N ALA A 481 -31.29 -8.18 3.92
CA ALA A 481 -31.66 -9.48 4.46
C ALA A 481 -32.58 -9.28 5.67
N ALA A 482 -33.75 -9.90 5.62
CA ALA A 482 -34.71 -9.89 6.71
C ALA A 482 -34.59 -11.18 7.51
N ALA A 483 -34.48 -11.06 8.84
CA ALA A 483 -34.63 -12.21 9.72
C ALA A 483 -36.06 -12.74 9.64
N GLN A 484 -36.23 -14.05 9.47
CA GLN A 484 -37.58 -14.67 9.44
C GLN A 484 -38.18 -14.85 10.84
N THR A 485 -37.37 -14.81 11.90
CA THR A 485 -37.79 -15.13 13.26
C THR A 485 -37.71 -13.90 14.19
N PRO A 486 -38.65 -13.73 15.12
CA PRO A 486 -38.52 -12.75 16.20
C PRO A 486 -37.23 -13.04 16.96
N ILE A 487 -36.28 -12.11 16.94
CA ILE A 487 -35.04 -12.23 17.72
C ILE A 487 -35.44 -12.01 19.20
N PRO A 488 -35.22 -13.00 20.10
CA PRO A 488 -35.49 -12.82 21.53
C PRO A 488 -34.70 -11.62 22.06
N ALA A 489 -35.20 -10.98 23.12
CA ALA A 489 -34.40 -10.00 23.84
C ALA A 489 -33.12 -10.69 24.35
N ALA A 490 -31.98 -10.30 23.77
CA ALA A 490 -30.68 -10.83 24.10
C ALA A 490 -29.86 -9.74 24.81
N GLN A 491 -28.99 -10.15 25.73
CA GLN A 491 -27.98 -9.30 26.34
C GLN A 491 -26.71 -9.30 25.48
N PRO A 492 -25.86 -8.27 25.60
CA PRO A 492 -24.53 -8.30 24.99
C PRO A 492 -23.77 -9.58 25.38
N GLY A 493 -23.31 -10.33 24.37
CA GLY A 493 -22.57 -11.58 24.56
C GLY A 493 -23.42 -12.86 24.64
N ASP A 494 -24.75 -12.78 24.61
CA ASP A 494 -25.60 -13.97 24.52
C ASP A 494 -25.42 -14.67 23.17
N ALA A 495 -25.33 -16.00 23.15
CA ALA A 495 -25.32 -16.76 21.91
C ALA A 495 -26.69 -16.65 21.21
N VAL A 496 -26.69 -16.22 19.95
CA VAL A 496 -27.89 -16.07 19.12
C VAL A 496 -27.71 -16.76 17.79
N THR A 497 -28.76 -17.45 17.34
CA THR A 497 -28.84 -18.03 16.00
C THR A 497 -30.02 -17.39 15.28
N VAL A 498 -29.74 -16.76 14.14
CA VAL A 498 -30.75 -16.11 13.30
C VAL A 498 -30.81 -16.83 11.95
N ILE A 499 -32.01 -17.17 11.51
CA ILE A 499 -32.25 -17.69 10.17
C ILE A 499 -32.61 -16.52 9.26
N VAL A 500 -31.82 -16.35 8.21
CA VAL A 500 -31.92 -15.25 7.25
C VAL A 500 -32.25 -15.82 5.87
N GLN A 501 -33.20 -15.20 5.17
CA GLN A 501 -33.51 -15.59 3.79
C GLN A 501 -32.70 -14.73 2.81
N GLY A 502 -31.89 -15.41 1.99
CA GLY A 502 -31.14 -14.78 0.89
C GLY A 502 -32.03 -14.43 -0.31
N GLN A 503 -31.46 -13.69 -1.26
CA GLN A 503 -32.16 -13.25 -2.49
C GLN A 503 -32.62 -14.42 -3.38
N ASP A 504 -31.99 -15.59 -3.28
CA ASP A 504 -32.29 -16.79 -4.08
C ASP A 504 -33.03 -17.88 -3.29
N GLU A 505 -33.83 -17.50 -2.28
CA GLU A 505 -34.52 -18.42 -1.35
C GLU A 505 -33.62 -19.34 -0.51
N GLN A 506 -32.29 -19.19 -0.59
CA GLN A 506 -31.35 -19.89 0.28
C GLN A 506 -31.56 -19.44 1.73
N GLN A 507 -31.78 -20.40 2.63
CA GLN A 507 -31.75 -20.14 4.06
C GLN A 507 -30.31 -20.17 4.56
N LEU A 508 -29.91 -19.10 5.24
CA LEU A 508 -28.62 -19.00 5.91
C LEU A 508 -28.86 -19.04 7.41
N GLU A 509 -28.23 -20.00 8.08
CA GLU A 509 -28.15 -20.03 9.53
C GLU A 509 -26.93 -19.21 9.97
N VAL A 510 -27.18 -18.12 10.69
CA VAL A 510 -26.14 -17.24 11.21
C VAL A 510 -26.12 -17.38 12.73
N SER A 511 -25.10 -18.05 13.25
CA SER A 511 -24.87 -18.19 14.68
C SER A 511 -23.74 -17.25 15.13
N GLY A 512 -23.94 -16.55 16.25
CA GLY A 512 -22.98 -15.59 16.79
C GLY A 512 -23.34 -15.14 18.20
N PHE A 513 -22.79 -14.00 18.61
CA PHE A 513 -23.09 -13.38 19.91
C PHE A 513 -23.85 -12.07 19.70
N ALA A 514 -24.88 -11.82 20.51
CA ALA A 514 -25.71 -10.63 20.40
C ALA A 514 -24.94 -9.37 20.80
N SER A 515 -25.13 -8.30 20.04
CA SER A 515 -24.75 -6.93 20.40
C SER A 515 -25.93 -6.00 20.14
N PRO A 516 -26.90 -5.90 21.08
CA PRO A 516 -28.13 -5.15 20.86
C PRO A 516 -27.87 -3.66 20.61
N SER A 517 -28.49 -3.10 19.57
CA SER A 517 -28.61 -1.66 19.36
C SER A 517 -30.07 -1.24 19.51
N TYR A 518 -30.32 -0.19 20.29
CA TYR A 518 -31.67 0.31 20.54
C TYR A 518 -32.04 1.38 19.51
N ALA A 519 -33.31 1.48 19.12
CA ALA A 519 -33.78 2.51 18.19
C ALA A 519 -33.42 3.91 18.71
N GLY A 520 -32.66 4.67 17.91
CA GLY A 520 -32.11 5.99 18.28
C GLY A 520 -30.72 5.95 18.92
N GLY A 521 -30.18 4.77 19.24
CA GLY A 521 -28.80 4.58 19.67
C GLY A 521 -27.84 4.67 18.50
N GLN A 522 -27.26 5.85 18.28
CA GLN A 522 -26.12 6.00 17.38
C GLN A 522 -24.83 5.69 18.15
N SER A 523 -23.97 4.82 17.62
CA SER A 523 -22.64 4.54 18.21
C SER A 523 -21.87 5.84 18.37
N PRO A 524 -21.33 6.19 19.55
CA PRO A 524 -20.63 7.46 19.75
C PRO A 524 -19.47 7.63 18.76
N PRO A 525 -19.31 8.78 18.08
CA PRO A 525 -20.04 10.05 18.21
C PRO A 525 -21.29 10.20 17.30
N GLY A 526 -21.81 9.11 16.75
CA GLY A 526 -23.04 9.09 15.94
C GLY A 526 -22.88 9.70 14.56
N ILE A 527 -21.65 9.70 14.04
CA ILE A 527 -21.34 10.21 12.71
C ILE A 527 -21.20 9.01 11.77
N PRO A 528 -22.06 8.87 10.75
CA PRO A 528 -21.86 7.88 9.71
C PRO A 528 -20.47 8.08 9.06
N GLN A 529 -19.77 6.97 8.88
CA GLN A 529 -18.49 6.98 8.18
C GLN A 529 -18.73 7.32 6.70
N GLU A 530 -18.02 8.33 6.21
CA GLU A 530 -17.97 8.68 4.79
C GLU A 530 -16.63 8.17 4.22
N PHE A 531 -16.63 7.88 2.91
CA PHE A 531 -15.48 7.34 2.20
C PHE A 531 -15.05 8.33 1.12
N PHE A 532 -13.74 8.62 1.06
CA PHE A 532 -13.19 9.71 0.25
C PHE A 532 -12.25 9.22 -0.86
N VAL A 533 -12.12 7.90 -1.00
CA VAL A 533 -11.22 7.26 -1.96
C VAL A 533 -12.02 6.41 -2.93
N ASN A 534 -11.93 6.73 -4.20
CA ASN A 534 -12.55 5.99 -5.29
C ASN A 534 -11.51 5.14 -6.00
N SER A 535 -11.68 3.82 -5.99
CA SER A 535 -10.85 2.94 -6.81
C SER A 535 -11.21 3.08 -8.29
N ARG A 536 -10.24 3.48 -9.10
CA ARG A 536 -10.32 3.56 -10.57
C ARG A 536 -9.68 2.35 -11.25
N GLY A 537 -9.38 1.30 -10.49
CA GLY A 537 -8.85 0.04 -10.97
C GLY A 537 -7.37 -0.17 -10.70
N GLY A 538 -6.87 -1.30 -11.21
CA GLY A 538 -5.52 -1.77 -10.95
C GLY A 538 -5.29 -3.16 -11.51
N GLU A 539 -4.12 -3.73 -11.23
CA GLU A 539 -3.77 -5.09 -11.63
C GLU A 539 -2.71 -5.69 -10.69
N TYR A 540 -2.69 -7.02 -10.60
CA TYR A 540 -1.63 -7.78 -9.97
C TYR A 540 -0.52 -8.09 -10.98
N PHE A 541 0.71 -7.76 -10.61
CA PHE A 541 1.89 -8.04 -11.39
C PHE A 541 2.87 -8.89 -10.60
N PHE A 542 3.77 -9.56 -11.30
CA PHE A 542 4.98 -10.14 -10.75
C PHE A 542 6.17 -9.37 -11.32
N VAL A 543 7.05 -8.89 -10.44
CA VAL A 543 8.30 -8.22 -10.75
C VAL A 543 9.40 -9.29 -10.73
N PRO A 544 9.87 -9.79 -11.88
CA PRO A 544 10.85 -10.88 -11.90
C PRO A 544 12.24 -10.38 -11.49
N SER A 545 13.09 -11.30 -11.08
CA SER A 545 14.51 -11.04 -10.88
C SER A 545 15.25 -10.73 -12.19
N ILE A 546 16.41 -10.09 -12.12
CA ILE A 546 17.24 -9.76 -13.28
C ILE A 546 17.63 -11.03 -14.04
N SER A 547 17.99 -12.12 -13.34
CA SER A 547 18.27 -13.42 -13.95
C SER A 547 17.05 -13.97 -14.70
N THR A 548 15.86 -13.86 -14.11
CA THR A 548 14.62 -14.34 -14.74
C THR A 548 14.27 -13.54 -15.98
N LEU A 549 14.49 -12.21 -15.98
CA LEU A 549 14.31 -11.39 -17.17
C LEU A 549 15.26 -11.81 -18.31
N LYS A 550 16.51 -12.16 -17.99
CA LYS A 550 17.46 -12.70 -18.96
C LYS A 550 16.95 -14.03 -19.54
N ASP A 551 16.45 -14.94 -18.70
CA ASP A 551 15.88 -16.20 -19.16
C ASP A 551 14.64 -15.99 -20.05
N ILE A 552 13.74 -15.07 -19.68
CA ILE A 552 12.60 -14.67 -20.51
C ILE A 552 13.07 -14.16 -21.88
N SER A 553 14.14 -13.36 -21.92
CA SER A 553 14.66 -12.78 -23.16
C SER A 553 15.26 -13.81 -24.12
N ILE A 554 15.81 -14.91 -23.59
CA ILE A 554 16.33 -16.03 -24.39
C ILE A 554 15.18 -16.88 -24.97
N GLY A 555 14.07 -17.00 -24.22
CA GLY A 555 12.93 -17.82 -24.59
C GLY A 555 13.11 -19.30 -24.20
N PRO A 556 12.08 -20.14 -24.42
CA PRO A 556 12.17 -21.56 -24.11
C PRO A 556 13.29 -22.21 -24.94
N ARG A 557 14.20 -22.93 -24.27
CA ARG A 557 15.20 -23.77 -24.96
C ARG A 557 14.43 -24.83 -25.75
N ARG A 558 14.59 -24.83 -27.07
CA ARG A 558 13.98 -25.82 -27.97
C ARG A 558 14.47 -27.22 -27.68
#